data_AF-A0A2N5XGR5-F1
#
_entry.id   AF-A0A2N5XGR5-F1
#
_cell.length_a   1.000
_cell.length_b   1.000
_cell.length_c   1.000
_cell.angle_alpha   90.00
_cell.angle_beta   90.00
_cell.angle_gamma   90.00
#
_symmetry.space_group_name_H-M   'P 1'
#
loop_
_entity.id
_entity.type
_entity.pdbx_description
1 polymer ?
#
loop_
_entity_poly.entity_id
_entity_poly.type
_entity_poly.pdbx_seq_one_letter_code
_entity_poly.pdbx_strand_id
1 'polypeptide(L)'
;GLRGLTHRAVDEAAGLPQGSTSNHARTRAALLETALRRLADLEARMFSPRDAHPAPDPTTPDGLHASAGLLADALHRSMTEGRQLLLARFELALEATRRPELRRAYDDLGRGFRDSLEAVLRAAGSPDSGRHARSLVSWFEGVLFHFTAGSSSARPPDREELRTGAAEVLRGMLRQDVRDGQDGPGSPDGPTA
;
A
#
# COMPACT_ATOMS: atom_id res chain seq x y z
N GLY A 1 -1.11 13.76 -17.35
CA GLY A 1 -2.25 13.23 -16.59
C GLY A 1 -3.31 12.64 -17.52
N LEU A 2 -4.41 12.15 -16.96
CA LEU A 2 -5.39 11.28 -17.66
C LEU A 2 -6.15 11.88 -18.85
N ARG A 3 -6.12 13.21 -19.01
CA ARG A 3 -6.70 13.88 -20.18
C ARG A 3 -5.95 13.55 -21.48
N GLY A 4 -4.63 13.33 -21.39
CA GLY A 4 -3.80 12.94 -22.54
C GLY A 4 -3.93 11.46 -22.90
N LEU A 5 -4.52 10.63 -22.03
CA LEU A 5 -4.69 9.21 -22.30
C LEU A 5 -5.84 8.99 -23.28
N THR A 6 -5.47 8.81 -24.54
CA THR A 6 -6.36 8.52 -25.67
C THR A 6 -5.76 7.39 -26.51
N HIS A 7 -6.58 6.66 -27.26
CA HIS A 7 -6.11 5.59 -28.16
C HIS A 7 -5.02 6.05 -29.10
N ARG A 8 -5.23 7.21 -29.74
CA ARG A 8 -4.25 7.81 -30.65
C ARG A 8 -2.94 8.12 -29.94
N ALA A 9 -2.99 8.74 -28.76
CA ALA A 9 -1.79 9.07 -28.00
C ALA A 9 -1.02 7.81 -27.56
N VAL A 10 -1.73 6.71 -27.26
CA VAL A 10 -1.10 5.42 -26.96
C VAL A 10 -0.48 4.80 -28.20
N ASP A 11 -1.19 4.77 -29.33
CA ASP A 11 -0.64 4.26 -30.61
C ASP A 11 0.63 5.02 -30.99
N GLU A 12 0.60 6.36 -30.92
CA GLU A 12 1.73 7.23 -31.21
C GLU A 12 2.91 6.98 -30.26
N ALA A 13 2.66 6.94 -28.94
CA ALA A 13 3.70 6.68 -27.95
C ALA A 13 4.29 5.26 -28.07
N ALA A 14 3.52 4.29 -28.56
CA ALA A 14 3.96 2.91 -28.76
C ALA A 14 4.57 2.66 -30.15
N GLY A 15 4.57 3.65 -31.06
CA GLY A 15 5.02 3.48 -32.44
C GLY A 15 4.15 2.51 -33.25
N LEU A 16 2.87 2.37 -32.89
CA LEU A 16 1.92 1.45 -33.52
C LEU A 16 1.07 2.16 -34.57
N PRO A 17 0.53 1.43 -35.57
CA PRO A 17 -0.44 1.98 -36.51
C PRO A 17 -1.67 2.55 -35.78
N GLN A 18 -2.23 3.63 -36.32
CA GLN A 18 -3.45 4.23 -35.79
C GLN A 18 -4.59 3.21 -35.74
N GLY A 19 -5.24 3.08 -34.58
CA GLY A 19 -6.33 2.13 -34.33
C GLY A 19 -5.89 0.83 -33.65
N SER A 20 -4.57 0.60 -33.45
CA SER A 20 -4.06 -0.60 -32.79
C SER A 20 -4.59 -0.74 -31.38
N THR A 21 -4.54 0.33 -30.58
CA THR A 21 -5.06 0.34 -29.22
C THR A 21 -6.58 0.11 -29.20
N SER A 22 -7.31 0.65 -30.18
CA SER A 22 -8.76 0.46 -30.28
C SER A 22 -9.16 -0.99 -30.55
N ASN A 23 -8.31 -1.78 -31.22
CA ASN A 23 -8.54 -3.21 -31.41
C ASN A 23 -8.54 -3.98 -30.09
N HIS A 24 -7.73 -3.57 -29.11
CA HIS A 24 -7.63 -4.22 -27.80
C HIS A 24 -8.56 -3.60 -26.74
N ALA A 25 -8.79 -2.29 -26.80
CA ALA A 25 -9.53 -1.56 -25.79
C ALA A 25 -10.50 -0.57 -26.46
N ARG A 26 -11.63 -1.03 -27.01
CA ARG A 26 -12.51 -0.20 -27.86
C ARG A 26 -13.07 1.08 -27.21
N THR A 27 -13.22 1.09 -25.88
CA THR A 27 -13.85 2.19 -25.14
C THR A 27 -12.83 2.90 -24.25
N ARG A 28 -13.15 4.13 -23.82
CA ARG A 28 -12.35 4.84 -22.81
C ARG A 28 -12.25 4.04 -21.51
N ALA A 29 -13.32 3.37 -21.09
CA ALA A 29 -13.32 2.53 -19.89
C ALA A 29 -12.34 1.36 -20.04
N ALA A 30 -12.39 0.65 -21.18
CA ALA A 30 -11.47 -0.45 -21.48
C ALA A 30 -10.01 0.03 -21.55
N LEU A 31 -9.76 1.24 -22.08
CA LEU A 31 -8.42 1.82 -22.12
C LEU A 31 -7.88 2.11 -20.71
N LEU A 32 -8.71 2.69 -19.85
CA LEU A 32 -8.34 2.97 -18.45
C LEU A 32 -8.10 1.69 -17.66
N GLU A 33 -8.95 0.69 -17.84
CA GLU A 33 -8.79 -0.62 -17.21
C GLU A 33 -7.52 -1.33 -17.67
N THR A 34 -7.21 -1.27 -18.97
CA THR A 34 -5.95 -1.81 -19.52
C THR A 34 -4.73 -1.10 -18.93
N ALA A 35 -4.78 0.23 -18.83
CA ALA A 35 -3.71 1.01 -18.20
C ALA A 35 -3.54 0.66 -16.71
N LEU A 36 -4.65 0.48 -15.98
CA LEU A 36 -4.64 0.09 -14.58
C LEU A 36 -4.05 -1.32 -14.37
N ARG A 37 -4.43 -2.30 -15.18
CA ARG A 37 -3.83 -3.65 -15.14
C ARG A 37 -2.34 -3.61 -15.44
N ARG A 38 -1.94 -2.85 -16.47
CA ARG A 38 -0.53 -2.66 -16.80
C ARG A 38 0.25 -1.99 -15.68
N LEU A 39 -0.34 -1.00 -15.00
CA LEU A 39 0.25 -0.38 -13.83
C LEU A 39 0.48 -1.40 -12.71
N ALA A 40 -0.53 -2.20 -12.37
CA ALA A 40 -0.42 -3.24 -11.36
C ALA A 40 0.68 -4.27 -11.71
N ASP A 41 0.79 -4.68 -12.97
CA ASP A 41 1.86 -5.57 -13.42
C ASP A 41 3.26 -4.97 -13.23
N LEU A 42 3.41 -3.66 -13.47
CA LEU A 42 4.68 -2.96 -13.31
C LEU A 42 5.04 -2.80 -11.83
N GLU A 43 4.06 -2.47 -10.98
CA GLU A 43 4.24 -2.40 -9.53
C GLU A 43 4.62 -3.78 -8.96
N ALA A 44 3.93 -4.84 -9.36
CA ALA A 44 4.25 -6.20 -8.93
C ALA A 44 5.69 -6.61 -9.30
N ARG A 45 6.17 -6.25 -10.49
CA ARG A 45 7.58 -6.48 -10.90
C ARG A 45 8.57 -5.67 -10.08
N MET A 46 8.22 -4.44 -9.72
CA MET A 46 9.07 -3.56 -8.91
C MET A 46 9.25 -4.08 -7.48
N PHE A 47 8.20 -4.65 -6.90
CA PHE A 47 8.20 -5.19 -5.53
C PHE A 47 8.41 -6.69 -5.45
N SER A 48 8.56 -7.38 -6.58
CA SER A 48 8.87 -8.81 -6.59
C SER A 48 10.15 -9.05 -5.76
N PRO A 49 10.13 -9.99 -4.81
CA PRO A 49 11.32 -10.35 -4.05
C PRO A 49 12.44 -10.69 -5.03
N ARG A 50 13.58 -9.98 -4.94
CA ARG A 50 14.76 -10.31 -5.75
C ARG A 50 15.46 -11.55 -5.22
N ASP A 51 15.28 -11.83 -3.93
CA ASP A 51 15.84 -12.96 -3.21
C ASP A 51 14.73 -13.69 -2.44
N ALA A 52 14.73 -15.02 -2.49
CA ALA A 52 13.73 -15.89 -1.84
C ALA A 52 14.02 -16.05 -0.34
N HIS A 53 14.12 -14.94 0.40
CA HIS A 53 14.26 -15.00 1.84
C HIS A 53 12.89 -15.14 2.52
N PRO A 54 12.81 -15.95 3.59
CA PRO A 54 11.60 -16.02 4.39
C PRO A 54 11.26 -14.63 4.95
N ALA A 55 9.96 -14.32 5.03
CA ALA A 55 9.51 -13.08 5.63
C ALA A 55 9.99 -12.99 7.09
N PRO A 56 10.55 -11.85 7.53
CA PRO A 56 10.97 -11.68 8.92
C PRO A 56 9.77 -11.80 9.87
N ASP A 57 9.99 -12.40 11.04
CA ASP A 57 8.96 -12.52 12.08
C ASP A 57 8.85 -11.23 12.91
N PRO A 58 7.81 -10.41 12.70
CA PRO A 58 7.72 -9.10 13.33
C PRO A 58 7.37 -9.17 14.82
N THR A 59 7.17 -10.37 15.40
CA THR A 59 6.98 -10.55 16.84
C THR A 59 8.30 -10.48 17.62
N THR A 60 9.42 -10.77 16.96
CA THR A 60 10.77 -10.64 17.53
C THR A 60 11.30 -9.22 17.35
N PRO A 61 12.16 -8.70 18.25
CA PRO A 61 12.79 -7.39 18.06
C PRO A 61 13.54 -7.26 16.73
N ASP A 62 14.31 -8.29 16.35
CA ASP A 62 15.10 -8.30 15.11
C ASP A 62 14.21 -8.40 13.87
N GLY A 63 13.18 -9.24 13.89
CA GLY A 63 12.25 -9.37 12.78
C GLY A 63 11.32 -8.16 12.63
N LEU A 64 10.97 -7.45 13.71
CA LEU A 64 10.30 -6.16 13.63
C LEU A 64 11.20 -5.12 12.94
N HIS A 65 12.48 -5.07 13.30
CA HIS A 65 13.44 -4.17 12.67
C HIS A 65 13.63 -4.49 11.17
N ALA A 66 13.74 -5.78 10.83
CA ALA A 66 13.83 -6.22 9.44
C ALA A 66 12.56 -5.90 8.65
N SER A 67 11.38 -6.13 9.22
CA SER A 67 10.08 -5.78 8.61
C SER A 67 9.96 -4.27 8.36
N ALA A 68 10.37 -3.45 9.33
CA ALA A 68 10.42 -2.00 9.18
C ALA A 68 11.39 -1.57 8.06
N GLY A 69 12.54 -2.25 7.94
CA GLY A 69 13.48 -2.04 6.85
C GLY A 69 12.87 -2.34 5.48
N LEU A 70 12.17 -3.46 5.34
CA LEU A 70 11.48 -3.84 4.09
C LEU A 70 10.40 -2.81 3.69
N LEU A 71 9.61 -2.33 4.65
CA LEU A 71 8.61 -1.28 4.41
C LEU A 71 9.27 0.04 4.00
N ALA A 72 10.35 0.43 4.68
CA ALA A 72 11.09 1.65 4.36
C ALA A 72 11.69 1.60 2.95
N ASP A 73 12.25 0.45 2.55
CA ASP A 73 12.79 0.25 1.20
C ASP A 73 11.70 0.26 0.14
N ALA A 74 10.53 -0.31 0.43
CA ALA A 74 9.37 -0.24 -0.46
C ALA A 74 8.87 1.20 -0.64
N LEU A 75 8.71 1.96 0.47
CA LEU A 75 8.33 3.37 0.44
C LEU A 75 9.35 4.20 -0.35
N HIS A 76 10.64 4.04 -0.05
CA HIS A 76 11.70 4.79 -0.71
C HIS A 76 11.76 4.49 -2.21
N ARG A 77 11.75 3.21 -2.61
CA ARG A 77 11.73 2.83 -4.04
C ARG A 77 10.52 3.38 -4.77
N SER A 78 9.34 3.39 -4.14
CA SER A 78 8.12 3.96 -4.72
C SER A 78 8.25 5.45 -5.02
N MET A 79 8.90 6.20 -4.13
CA MET A 79 9.06 7.66 -4.26
C MET A 79 10.21 8.06 -5.19
N THR A 80 11.17 7.17 -5.43
CA THR A 80 12.34 7.42 -6.28
C THR A 80 12.20 6.74 -7.64
N GLU A 81 12.55 5.45 -7.73
CA GLU A 81 12.54 4.66 -8.96
C GLU A 81 11.11 4.50 -9.52
N GLY A 82 10.15 4.25 -8.64
CA GLY A 82 8.73 4.02 -8.95
C GLY A 82 7.89 5.28 -9.08
N ARG A 83 8.49 6.48 -9.02
CA ARG A 83 7.75 7.73 -8.83
C ARG A 83 6.69 7.97 -9.91
N GLN A 84 6.98 7.62 -11.15
CA GLN A 84 6.03 7.77 -12.27
C GLN A 84 4.86 6.78 -12.18
N LEU A 85 5.10 5.55 -11.71
CA LEU A 85 4.05 4.57 -11.44
C LEU A 85 3.14 5.07 -10.32
N LEU A 86 3.73 5.59 -9.25
CA LEU A 86 2.99 6.15 -8.12
C LEU A 86 2.08 7.32 -8.53
N LEU A 87 2.59 8.24 -9.35
CA LEU A 87 1.76 9.32 -9.90
C LEU A 87 0.62 8.80 -10.79
N ALA A 88 0.90 7.82 -11.65
CA ALA A 88 -0.12 7.19 -12.48
C ALA A 88 -1.20 6.51 -11.60
N ARG A 89 -0.81 5.89 -10.48
CA ARG A 89 -1.73 5.30 -9.51
C ARG A 89 -2.64 6.34 -8.88
N PHE A 90 -2.12 7.50 -8.49
CA PHE A 90 -2.94 8.59 -7.93
C PHE A 90 -3.92 9.16 -8.95
N GLU A 91 -3.47 9.38 -10.19
CA GLU A 91 -4.33 9.83 -11.28
C GLU A 91 -5.48 8.83 -11.53
N LEU A 92 -5.18 7.53 -11.64
CA LEU A 92 -6.18 6.48 -11.82
C LEU A 92 -7.12 6.33 -10.62
N ALA A 93 -6.61 6.46 -9.39
CA ALA A 93 -7.42 6.44 -8.18
C ALA A 93 -8.45 7.59 -8.18
N LEU A 94 -8.01 8.81 -8.54
CA LEU A 94 -8.88 9.97 -8.63
C LEU A 94 -9.89 9.89 -9.79
N GLU A 95 -9.59 9.16 -10.86
CA GLU A 95 -10.55 8.91 -11.94
C GLU A 95 -11.56 7.81 -11.57
N ALA A 96 -11.12 6.79 -10.83
CA ALA A 96 -11.98 5.72 -10.33
C ALA A 96 -13.10 6.25 -9.42
N THR A 97 -12.89 7.35 -8.70
CA THR A 97 -13.97 7.99 -7.90
C THR A 97 -15.10 8.58 -8.76
N ARG A 98 -14.85 8.78 -10.05
CA ARG A 98 -15.79 9.38 -11.02
C ARG A 98 -16.34 8.37 -12.03
N ARG A 99 -15.84 7.13 -12.03
CA ARG A 99 -16.19 6.08 -13.00
C ARG A 99 -16.45 4.75 -12.30
N PRO A 100 -17.72 4.38 -12.07
CA PRO A 100 -18.06 3.13 -11.38
C PRO A 100 -17.46 1.86 -12.02
N GLU A 101 -17.31 1.84 -13.34
CA GLU A 101 -16.73 0.70 -14.06
C GLU A 101 -15.24 0.53 -13.75
N LEU A 102 -14.48 1.64 -13.69
CA LEU A 102 -13.07 1.63 -13.31
C LEU A 102 -12.90 1.34 -11.80
N ARG A 103 -13.84 1.81 -10.97
CA ARG A 103 -13.83 1.59 -9.53
C ARG A 103 -13.76 0.12 -9.15
N ARG A 104 -14.57 -0.72 -9.82
CA ARG A 104 -14.56 -2.17 -9.60
C ARG A 104 -13.18 -2.76 -9.86
N ALA A 105 -12.60 -2.52 -11.03
CA ALA A 105 -11.26 -3.02 -11.38
C ALA A 105 -10.18 -2.53 -10.40
N TYR A 106 -10.26 -1.28 -9.94
CA TYR A 106 -9.33 -0.71 -8.95
C TYR A 106 -9.44 -1.41 -7.60
N ASP A 107 -10.67 -1.60 -7.11
CA ASP A 107 -10.91 -2.26 -5.83
C ASP A 107 -10.50 -3.74 -5.89
N ASP A 108 -10.68 -4.42 -7.01
CA ASP A 108 -10.32 -5.83 -7.22
C ASP A 108 -8.80 -6.03 -7.12
N LEU A 109 -8.03 -5.19 -7.81
CA LEU A 109 -6.56 -5.21 -7.74
C LEU A 109 -6.06 -4.88 -6.32
N GLY A 110 -6.69 -3.90 -5.66
CA GLY A 110 -6.35 -3.53 -4.28
C GLY A 110 -6.72 -4.60 -3.24
N ARG A 111 -7.68 -5.49 -3.51
CA ARG A 111 -8.02 -6.61 -2.60
C ARG A 111 -6.91 -7.65 -2.55
N GLY A 112 -6.37 -8.09 -3.69
CA GLY A 112 -5.31 -9.11 -3.71
C GLY A 112 -4.07 -8.73 -2.88
N PHE A 113 -3.67 -7.45 -2.91
CA PHE A 113 -2.59 -6.94 -2.08
C PHE A 113 -2.94 -6.96 -0.58
N ARG A 114 -4.15 -6.51 -0.23
CA ARG A 114 -4.63 -6.51 1.17
C ARG A 114 -4.75 -7.92 1.74
N ASP A 115 -5.28 -8.86 0.96
CA ASP A 115 -5.44 -10.26 1.38
C ASP A 115 -4.08 -10.93 1.64
N SER A 116 -3.09 -10.62 0.79
CA SER A 116 -1.71 -11.10 0.97
C SER A 116 -1.07 -10.54 2.25
N LEU A 117 -1.25 -9.25 2.51
CA LEU A 117 -0.74 -8.61 3.73
C LEU A 117 -1.46 -9.13 4.99
N GLU A 118 -2.77 -9.32 4.92
CA GLU A 118 -3.55 -9.91 6.01
C GLU A 118 -3.05 -11.32 6.35
N ALA A 119 -2.71 -12.13 5.33
CA ALA A 119 -2.11 -13.44 5.53
C ALA A 119 -0.76 -13.38 6.27
N VAL A 120 0.11 -12.44 5.91
CA VAL A 120 1.40 -12.23 6.60
C VAL A 120 1.17 -11.81 8.05
N LEU A 121 0.28 -10.85 8.30
CA LEU A 121 -0.02 -10.38 9.66
C LEU A 121 -0.66 -11.47 10.52
N ARG A 122 -1.54 -12.29 9.94
CA ARG A 122 -2.13 -13.44 10.63
C ARG A 122 -1.08 -14.48 11.00
N ALA A 123 -0.16 -14.79 10.09
CA ALA A 123 0.95 -15.72 10.36
C ALA A 123 1.88 -15.18 11.47
N ALA A 124 2.01 -13.86 11.57
CA ALA A 124 2.74 -13.17 12.64
C ALA A 124 1.96 -13.03 13.96
N GLY A 125 0.81 -13.71 14.12
CA GLY A 125 0.05 -13.71 15.37
C GLY A 125 -0.79 -12.46 15.63
N SER A 126 -1.06 -11.64 14.61
CA SER A 126 -1.91 -10.44 14.77
C SER A 126 -3.33 -10.81 15.23
N PRO A 127 -3.83 -10.24 16.35
CA PRO A 127 -5.16 -10.56 16.89
C PRO A 127 -6.31 -10.06 16.00
N ASP A 128 -6.07 -8.99 15.23
CA ASP A 128 -7.02 -8.45 14.25
C ASP A 128 -6.30 -8.14 12.94
N SER A 129 -5.89 -9.22 12.25
CA SER A 129 -5.10 -9.14 11.00
C SER A 129 -5.78 -8.29 9.92
N GLY A 130 -7.10 -8.36 9.77
CA GLY A 130 -7.85 -7.59 8.77
C GLY A 130 -7.84 -6.09 9.05
N ARG A 131 -8.06 -5.67 10.31
CA ARG A 131 -7.93 -4.26 10.70
C ARG A 131 -6.49 -3.78 10.57
N HIS A 132 -5.51 -4.56 11.04
CA HIS A 132 -4.10 -4.19 10.97
C HIS A 132 -3.60 -4.07 9.52
N ALA A 133 -4.00 -4.97 8.62
CA ALA A 133 -3.70 -4.86 7.19
C ALA A 133 -4.24 -3.56 6.59
N ARG A 134 -5.50 -3.21 6.91
CA ARG A 134 -6.11 -1.95 6.46
C ARG A 134 -5.34 -0.74 6.99
N SER A 135 -5.03 -0.72 8.29
CA SER A 135 -4.31 0.40 8.91
C SER A 135 -2.89 0.56 8.34
N LEU A 136 -2.17 -0.54 8.09
CA LEU A 136 -0.83 -0.49 7.51
C LEU A 136 -0.87 0.02 6.06
N VAL A 137 -1.84 -0.43 5.25
CA VAL A 137 -2.05 0.08 3.89
C VAL A 137 -2.39 1.56 3.93
N SER A 138 -3.31 2.00 4.79
CA SER A 138 -3.66 3.41 4.91
C SER A 138 -2.48 4.29 5.31
N TRP A 139 -1.64 3.82 6.24
CA TRP A 139 -0.41 4.51 6.59
C TRP A 139 0.56 4.58 5.42
N PHE A 140 0.84 3.45 4.75
CA PHE A 140 1.76 3.37 3.63
C PHE A 140 1.33 4.28 2.47
N GLU A 141 0.06 4.22 2.07
CA GLU A 141 -0.51 5.08 1.03
C GLU A 141 -0.47 6.57 1.43
N GLY A 142 -0.73 6.86 2.71
CA GLY A 142 -0.66 8.21 3.26
C GLY A 142 0.75 8.79 3.18
N VAL A 143 1.77 8.03 3.56
CA VAL A 143 3.18 8.44 3.45
C VAL A 143 3.55 8.70 2.00
N LEU A 144 3.23 7.77 1.09
CA LEU A 144 3.49 7.92 -0.33
C LEU A 144 2.85 9.18 -0.90
N PHE A 145 1.58 9.45 -0.57
CA PHE A 145 0.90 10.66 -1.01
C PHE A 145 1.54 11.91 -0.43
N HIS A 146 1.72 11.97 0.89
CA HIS A 146 2.22 13.14 1.61
C HIS A 146 3.56 13.65 1.07
N PHE A 147 4.47 12.74 0.72
CA PHE A 147 5.82 13.06 0.25
C PHE A 147 5.98 13.05 -1.28
N THR A 148 4.97 12.63 -2.05
CA THR A 148 5.06 12.65 -3.53
C THR A 148 4.19 13.73 -4.15
N ALA A 149 2.97 13.90 -3.67
CA ALA A 149 1.96 14.81 -4.23
C ALA A 149 1.39 15.79 -3.18
N GLY A 150 1.63 15.53 -1.88
CA GLY A 150 1.15 16.32 -0.77
C GLY A 150 2.08 17.47 -0.37
N SER A 151 1.78 18.03 0.80
CA SER A 151 2.43 19.23 1.36
C SER A 151 3.92 19.08 1.65
N SER A 152 4.44 17.85 1.74
CA SER A 152 5.84 17.58 2.08
C SER A 152 6.65 17.08 0.88
N SER A 153 6.12 17.22 -0.34
CA SER A 153 6.83 16.82 -1.57
C SER A 153 8.16 17.54 -1.81
N ALA A 154 8.37 18.71 -1.20
CA ALA A 154 9.63 19.45 -1.27
C ALA A 154 10.76 18.85 -0.41
N ARG A 155 10.42 18.03 0.60
CA ARG A 155 11.40 17.35 1.48
C ARG A 155 10.98 15.89 1.66
N PRO A 156 11.24 15.02 0.66
CA PRO A 156 11.01 13.60 0.82
C PRO A 156 11.92 13.04 1.94
N PRO A 157 11.44 12.07 2.74
CA PRO A 157 12.18 11.52 3.84
C PRO A 157 13.31 10.62 3.34
N ASP A 158 14.37 10.55 4.12
CA ASP A 158 15.41 9.54 3.88
C ASP A 158 14.96 8.14 4.33
N ARG A 159 15.80 7.13 4.07
CA ARG A 159 15.48 5.73 4.43
C ARG A 159 15.43 5.49 5.93
N GLU A 160 16.16 6.27 6.73
CA GLU A 160 16.21 6.10 8.18
C GLU A 160 14.96 6.68 8.85
N GLU A 161 14.52 7.86 8.39
CA GLU A 161 13.23 8.45 8.77
C GLU A 161 12.08 7.49 8.46
N LEU A 162 12.07 6.90 7.25
CA LEU A 162 11.07 5.91 6.85
C LEU A 162 11.11 4.64 7.70
N ARG A 163 12.29 4.12 8.02
CA ARG A 163 12.46 2.92 8.86
C ARG A 163 11.97 3.18 10.28
N THR A 164 12.27 4.35 10.83
CA THR A 164 11.81 4.76 12.15
C THR A 164 10.28 4.79 12.21
N GLY A 165 9.64 5.48 11.25
CA GLY A 165 8.18 5.53 11.18
C GLY A 165 7.55 4.15 10.97
N ALA A 166 8.14 3.30 10.13
CA ALA A 166 7.66 1.93 9.92
C ALA A 166 7.74 1.09 11.21
N ALA A 167 8.84 1.19 11.96
CA ALA A 167 9.03 0.48 13.22
C ALA A 167 8.03 0.93 14.29
N GLU A 168 7.75 2.23 14.38
CA GLU A 168 6.75 2.79 15.30
C GLU A 168 5.35 2.26 15.02
N VAL A 169 4.94 2.26 13.74
CA VAL A 169 3.64 1.75 13.30
C VAL A 169 3.51 0.25 13.57
N LEU A 170 4.50 -0.55 13.18
CA LEU A 170 4.48 -2.00 13.43
C LEU A 170 4.45 -2.32 14.93
N ARG A 171 5.26 -1.62 15.73
CA ARG A 171 5.27 -1.79 17.19
C ARG A 171 3.92 -1.45 17.81
N GLY A 172 3.30 -0.34 17.38
CA GLY A 172 1.99 0.09 17.85
C GLY A 172 0.88 -0.90 17.51
N MET A 173 0.95 -1.54 16.34
CA MET A 173 -0.02 -2.55 15.89
C MET A 173 0.14 -3.89 16.61
N LEU A 174 1.38 -4.36 16.80
CA LEU A 174 1.66 -5.75 17.22
C LEU A 174 1.86 -5.93 18.72
N ARG A 175 1.93 -4.87 19.53
CA ARG A 175 2.14 -4.96 21.00
C ARG A 175 0.90 -4.70 21.86
N GLN A 176 -0.29 -4.61 21.28
CA GLN A 176 -1.53 -4.36 22.05
C GLN A 176 -2.05 -5.67 22.66
N ASP A 177 -1.47 -6.09 23.80
CA ASP A 177 -1.96 -7.24 24.60
C ASP A 177 -1.81 -7.04 26.12
N VAL A 178 -1.84 -5.80 26.64
CA VAL A 178 -1.77 -5.57 28.11
C VAL A 178 -2.72 -4.48 28.63
N ARG A 179 -3.76 -4.08 27.89
CA ARG A 179 -4.74 -3.12 28.43
C ARG A 179 -6.16 -3.48 28.03
N ASP A 180 -6.65 -4.60 28.55
CA ASP A 180 -8.07 -4.85 28.83
C ASP A 180 -8.14 -6.02 29.82
N GLY A 181 -8.07 -5.72 31.12
CA GLY A 181 -8.05 -6.74 32.18
C GLY A 181 -7.88 -6.24 33.62
N GLN A 182 -7.76 -4.93 33.85
CA GLN A 182 -7.85 -4.36 35.20
C GLN A 182 -8.84 -3.19 35.22
N ASP A 183 -10.12 -3.52 35.14
CA ASP A 183 -11.16 -2.77 35.84
C ASP A 183 -11.87 -3.78 36.76
N GLY A 184 -11.79 -3.52 38.07
CA GLY A 184 -12.12 -4.47 39.14
C GLY A 184 -13.62 -4.73 39.35
N PRO A 185 -13.95 -5.44 40.44
CA PRO A 185 -14.65 -4.71 41.48
C PRO A 185 -14.06 -4.92 42.87
N GLY A 186 -13.88 -3.79 43.57
CA GLY A 186 -14.17 -3.57 44.98
C GLY A 186 -13.71 -4.62 46.00
N SER A 187 -12.67 -4.26 46.75
CA SER A 187 -12.49 -4.74 48.13
C SER A 187 -13.76 -4.48 48.96
N PRO A 188 -14.22 -5.45 49.77
CA PRO A 188 -14.97 -5.14 50.97
C PRO A 188 -14.01 -5.07 52.16
N ASP A 189 -14.04 -3.91 52.80
CA ASP A 189 -13.85 -3.57 54.21
C ASP A 189 -13.01 -4.48 55.14
N GLY A 190 -12.11 -3.80 55.87
CA GLY A 190 -11.17 -4.35 56.84
C GLY A 190 -11.77 -4.78 58.18
N PRO A 191 -10.91 -5.25 59.11
CA PRO A 191 -11.34 -5.86 60.36
C PRO A 191 -11.66 -4.79 61.43
N THR A 192 -12.87 -4.82 61.95
CA THR A 192 -13.22 -4.19 63.23
C THR A 192 -12.80 -5.12 64.37
N ALA A 193 -11.88 -4.65 65.21
CA ALA A 193 -11.64 -5.14 66.56
C ALA A 193 -11.92 -3.99 67.54
#